data_AF-A0AAU0REE8-F1
#
_entry.id   AF-A0AAU0REE8-F1
#
_cell.length_a   1.000
_cell.length_b   1.000
_cell.length_c   1.000
_cell.angle_alpha   90.00
_cell.angle_beta   90.00
_cell.angle_gamma   90.00
#
_symmetry.space_group_name_H-M   'P 1'
#
loop_
_entity.id
_entity.type
_entity.pdbx_description
1 polymer ?
#
loop_
_entity_poly.entity_id
_entity_poly.type
_entity_poly.pdbx_seq_one_letter_code
_entity_poly.pdbx_strand_id
1 'polypeptide(L)' 'MNANIDKTVLVTGGAGFIAVHCILHLLQAGYRVRATLRSLNRDAEVRAMLKEGGIEAKHPPIKNQRPWQNLPPGNL' A
#
# COMPACT_ATOMS: atom_id res chain seq x y z
N MET A 1 16.04 14.33 4.57
CA MET A 1 15.07 13.42 5.21
C MET A 1 13.75 13.57 4.48
N ASN A 2 13.22 12.49 3.93
CA ASN A 2 12.02 12.51 3.10
C ASN A 2 10.83 12.69 4.05
N ALA A 3 10.25 13.88 4.13
CA ALA A 3 9.20 14.26 5.10
C ALA A 3 7.88 13.47 4.97
N ASN A 4 7.86 12.45 4.11
CA ASN A 4 6.66 11.76 3.63
C ASN A 4 6.56 10.33 4.18
N ILE A 5 7.63 9.80 4.80
CA ILE A 5 7.68 8.39 5.28
C ILE A 5 6.63 8.11 6.37
N ASP A 6 6.29 9.14 7.15
CA ASP A 6 5.28 9.08 8.21
C ASP A 6 3.85 9.17 7.65
N LYS A 7 3.70 9.59 6.39
CA LYS A 7 2.40 9.75 5.74
C LYS A 7 2.00 8.48 5.01
N THR A 8 0.88 7.90 5.44
CA THR A 8 0.32 6.69 4.82
C THR A 8 -0.80 7.06 3.84
N VAL A 9 -0.74 6.53 2.61
CA VAL A 9 -1.74 6.73 1.56
C VAL A 9 -2.46 5.42 1.25
N LEU A 10 -3.79 5.47 1.18
CA LEU A 10 -4.63 4.35 0.77
C LEU A 10 -5.08 4.53 -0.68
N VAL A 11 -4.72 3.57 -1.54
CA VAL A 11 -5.14 3.51 -2.94
C VAL A 11 -6.23 2.45 -3.07
N THR A 12 -7.42 2.85 -3.49
CA THR A 12 -8.51 1.91 -3.77
C THR A 12 -8.40 1.40 -5.21
N GLY A 13 -8.70 0.11 -5.42
CA GLY A 13 -8.59 -0.47 -6.76
C GLY A 13 -7.15 -0.61 -7.27
N GLY A 14 -6.22 -0.99 -6.37
CA GLY A 14 -4.78 -1.10 -6.64
C GLY A 14 -4.34 -2.04 -7.76
N ALA A 15 -5.27 -2.82 -8.33
CA ALA A 15 -5.04 -3.67 -9.49
C ALA A 15 -5.22 -2.95 -10.83
N GLY A 16 -5.76 -1.73 -10.82
CA GLY A 16 -5.96 -0.95 -12.06
C GLY A 16 -4.63 -0.44 -12.61
N PHE A 17 -4.52 -0.38 -13.94
CA PHE A 17 -3.34 0.14 -14.64
C PHE A 17 -2.88 1.51 -14.10
N ILE A 18 -3.81 2.47 -14.00
CA ILE A 18 -3.52 3.80 -13.42
C ILE A 18 -3.13 3.72 -11.94
N ALA A 19 -3.78 2.84 -11.17
CA ALA A 19 -3.51 2.70 -9.75
C ALA A 19 -2.07 2.24 -9.49
N VAL A 20 -1.53 1.34 -10.32
CA VAL A 20 -0.13 0.89 -10.24
C VAL A 20 0.83 2.06 -10.46
N HIS A 21 0.58 2.91 -11.46
CA HIS A 21 1.38 4.11 -11.69
C HIS A 21 1.29 5.12 -10.54
N CYS A 22 0.10 5.29 -9.94
CA CYS A 22 -0.04 6.13 -8.74
C CYS A 22 0.76 5.55 -7.57
N ILE A 23 0.68 4.25 -7.31
CA ILE A 23 1.42 3.57 -6.24
C ILE A 23 2.93 3.75 -6.45
N LEU A 24 3.42 3.61 -7.69
CA LEU A 24 4.83 3.79 -8.01
C LEU A 24 5.32 5.21 -7.67
N HIS A 25 4.61 6.24 -8.14
CA HIS A 25 4.98 7.64 -7.86
C HIS A 25 4.91 7.97 -6.36
N LEU A 26 3.92 7.45 -5.64
CA LEU A 26 3.80 7.63 -4.20
C LEU A 26 4.98 6.98 -3.46
N LEU A 27 5.36 5.77 -3.85
CA LEU A 27 6.51 5.08 -3.25
C LEU A 27 7.82 5.81 -3.56
N GLN A 28 8.02 6.30 -4.79
CA GLN A 28 9.20 7.12 -5.16
C GLN A 28 9.25 8.44 -4.39
N ALA A 29 8.11 9.06 -4.13
CA ALA A 29 8.00 10.25 -3.29
C ALA A 29 8.15 9.95 -1.79
N GLY A 30 8.39 8.69 -1.40
CA GLY A 30 8.67 8.29 -0.03
C GLY A 30 7.43 8.14 0.84
N TYR A 31 6.23 7.98 0.27
CA TYR A 31 5.02 7.68 1.02
C TYR A 31 4.93 6.20 1.39
N ARG A 32 4.27 5.90 2.50
CA ARG A 32 3.85 4.53 2.82
C ARG A 32 2.52 4.23 2.15
N VAL A 33 2.49 3.31 1.20
CA VAL A 33 1.27 3.04 0.41
C VAL A 33 0.59 1.74 0.85
N ARG A 34 -0.73 1.78 1.01
CA ARG A 34 -1.59 0.60 1.13
C ARG A 34 -2.55 0.59 -0.05
N ALA A 35 -2.80 -0.58 -0.63
CA ALA A 35 -3.73 -0.69 -1.74
C ALA A 35 -4.82 -1.74 -1.46
N THR A 36 -6.04 -1.49 -1.90
CA THR A 36 -7.11 -2.50 -1.86
C THR A 36 -7.22 -3.18 -3.22
N LEU A 37 -7.30 -4.50 -3.20
CA LEU A 37 -7.52 -5.33 -4.38
C LEU A 37 -8.91 -5.95 -4.24
N ARG A 38 -9.71 -5.92 -5.31
CA ARG A 38 -11.01 -6.63 -5.32
C ARG A 38 -10.81 -8.14 -5.26
N SER A 39 -9.74 -8.65 -5.86
CA SER A 39 -9.34 -10.05 -5.83
C SER A 39 -7.87 -10.16 -5.50
N LEU A 40 -7.54 -10.96 -4.48
CA LEU A 40 -6.16 -11.24 -4.07
C LEU A 40 -5.38 -12.02 -5.14
N ASN A 41 -6.06 -12.66 -6.10
CA ASN A 41 -5.40 -13.32 -7.23
C ASN A 41 -4.65 -12.34 -8.14
N ARG A 42 -4.94 -11.04 -8.03
CA ARG A 42 -4.24 -9.98 -8.78
C ARG A 42 -3.00 -9.45 -8.03
N ASP A 43 -2.76 -9.85 -6.78
CA ASP A 43 -1.60 -9.38 -5.98
C ASP A 43 -0.26 -9.72 -6.65
N ALA A 44 -0.12 -10.94 -7.19
CA ALA A 44 1.10 -11.36 -7.87
C ALA A 44 1.39 -10.51 -9.13
N GLU A 45 0.35 -10.17 -9.89
CA GLU A 45 0.46 -9.34 -11.09
C GLU A 45 0.81 -7.89 -10.71
N VAL A 46 0.19 -7.33 -9.67
CA VAL A 46 0.53 -6.00 -9.15
C VAL A 46 1.99 -5.94 -8.69
N ARG A 47 2.46 -6.98 -8.00
CA ARG A 47 3.87 -7.07 -7.58
C ARG A 47 4.83 -7.16 -8.76
N ALA A 48 4.48 -7.92 -9.80
CA ALA A 48 5.28 -8.02 -11.01
C ALA A 48 5.41 -6.64 -11.69
N MET A 49 4.29 -5.92 -11.86
CA MET A 49 4.29 -4.57 -12.45
C MET A 49 5.08 -3.56 -11.60
N LEU A 50 4.98 -3.62 -10.27
CA LEU A 50 5.78 -2.76 -9.38
C LEU A 50 7.29 -3.08 -9.48
N LYS A 51 7.63 -4.36 -9.62
CA LYS A 51 9.01 -4.81 -9.81
C LYS A 51 9.58 -4.33 -11.14
N GLU A 52 8.80 -4.37 -12.23
CA GLU A 52 9.18 -3.76 -13.51
C GLU A 52 9.40 -2.24 -13.38
N GLY A 53 8.61 -1.57 -12.55
CA GLY A 53 8.79 -0.16 -12.19
C GLY A 53 10.01 0.14 -11.29
N GLY A 54 10.84 -0.86 -10.98
CA GLY A 54 12.04 -0.70 -10.14
C GLY A 54 11.75 -0.60 -8.65
N ILE A 55 10.53 -0.87 -8.20
CA ILE A 55 10.16 -0.85 -6.78
C ILE A 55 9.84 -2.26 -6.31
N GLU A 56 10.73 -2.77 -5.46
CA GLU A 56 10.46 -3.99 -4.71
C GLU A 56 9.45 -3.68 -3.60
N ALA A 57 8.28 -4.33 -3.65
CA ALA A 57 7.28 -4.22 -2.60
C ALA A 57 7.79 -4.92 -1.32
N LYS A 58 8.69 -4.27 -0.58
CA LYS A 58 9.10 -4.67 0.78
C LYS A 58 7.95 -4.39 1.74
N HIS A 59 6.99 -5.30 1.78
CA HIS A 59 6.10 -5.43 2.93
C HIS A 59 6.23 -6.85 3.49
N PRO A 60 6.63 -7.03 4.76
CA PRO A 60 6.56 -8.34 5.39
C PRO A 60 5.12 -8.86 5.33
N PRO A 61 4.91 -10.19 5.21
CA PRO A 61 3.57 -10.76 5.19
C PRO A 61 2.80 -10.26 6.41
N ILE A 62 1.57 -9.78 6.21
CA ILE A 62 0.72 -9.25 7.27
C ILE A 62 0.35 -10.43 8.18
N LYS A 63 1.19 -10.76 9.17
CA LYS A 63 0.84 -11.68 10.24
C LYS A 63 0.00 -10.90 11.25
N ASN A 64 -1.23 -11.38 11.49
CA ASN A 64 -2.25 -10.83 12.42
C ASN A 64 -2.79 -9.42 12.10
N GLN A 65 -3.71 -9.35 11.13
CA GLN A 65 -4.60 -8.21 10.93
C GLN A 65 -5.57 -8.01 12.11
N ARG A 66 -5.23 -7.21 13.14
CA ARG A 66 -6.26 -6.52 13.98
C ARG A 66 -5.79 -5.12 14.42
N PRO A 67 -5.84 -4.11 13.52
CA PRO A 67 -5.45 -2.73 13.85
C PRO A 67 -6.49 -1.96 14.66
N TRP A 68 -7.67 -2.54 14.93
CA TRP A 68 -8.79 -1.86 15.62
C TRP A 68 -9.10 -2.41 17.02
N GLN A 69 -8.34 -3.39 17.51
CA GLN A 69 -8.63 -4.01 18.80
C GLN A 69 -8.16 -3.20 20.02
N ASN A 70 -7.29 -2.21 19.83
CA ASN A 70 -6.80 -1.34 20.90
C ASN A 70 -7.09 0.13 20.59
N LEU A 71 -8.29 0.44 20.07
CA LEU A 71 -8.73 1.83 20.01
C LEU A 71 -9.16 2.24 21.43
N PRO A 72 -8.61 3.32 22.03
CA PRO A 72 -9.17 3.84 23.27
C PRO A 72 -10.66 4.13 23.06
N PRO A 73 -11.54 3.87 24.05
CA PRO A 73 -12.95 4.21 23.91
C PRO A 73 -13.03 5.70 23.56
N GLY A 74 -13.65 5.99 22.42
CA GLY A 74 -13.72 7.34 21.88
C GLY A 74 -14.40 8.28 22.87
N ASN A 75 -13.86 9.48 23.00
CA ASN A 75 -14.63 10.61 23.52
C ASN A 75 -15.63 11.00 22.43
N LEU A 76 -16.91 10.72 22.69
CA LEU A 76 -18.04 11.35 22.01
C LEU A 76 -18.09 12.85 22.36
#